data_AF-A0A7S2UD24-F1
#
_entry.id   AF-A0A7S2UD24-F1
#
_cell.length_a   1.000
_cell.length_b   1.000
_cell.length_c   1.000
_cell.angle_alpha   90.00
_cell.angle_beta   90.00
_cell.angle_gamma   90.00
#
_symmetry.space_group_name_H-M   'P 1'
#
loop_
_entity.id
_entity.type
_entity.pdbx_description
1 polymer ?
#
loop_
_entity_poly.entity_id
_entity_poly.type
_entity_poly.pdbx_seq_one_letter_code
_entity_poly.pdbx_strand_id
1 'polypeptide(L)'
;DKCEQLKSIGFEFKCRPTGPSAWDQRFQDLMDFKKINGHTNVPTKTGQLGTWIGNQRQAFCRLKEGKASPLTDDRRKKLESIGFVFLCPPRNAPSWDQRFQE
;
A
#
# COMPACT_ATOMS: atom_id res chain seq x y z
N ASP A 1 28.51 -11.90 -11.87
CA ASP A 1 27.88 -13.00 -11.12
C ASP A 1 28.59 -13.33 -9.82
N LYS A 2 28.16 -12.76 -8.69
CA LYS A 2 28.76 -12.96 -7.36
C LYS A 2 27.85 -13.77 -6.41
N CYS A 3 26.85 -14.48 -6.94
CA CYS A 3 25.91 -15.26 -6.12
C CYS A 3 26.18 -16.76 -6.12
N GLU A 4 27.09 -17.28 -6.96
CA GLU A 4 27.30 -18.73 -7.06
C GLU A 4 28.37 -19.30 -6.12
N GLN A 5 29.31 -18.47 -5.62
CA GLN A 5 30.46 -18.99 -4.86
C GLN A 5 30.23 -19.21 -3.36
N LEU A 6 29.08 -18.83 -2.79
CA LEU A 6 28.85 -18.82 -1.33
C LEU A 6 27.91 -19.92 -0.82
N LYS A 7 27.64 -20.97 -1.61
CA LYS A 7 26.82 -22.12 -1.18
C LYS A 7 27.59 -23.19 -0.36
N SER A 8 28.91 -23.08 -0.21
CA SER A 8 29.76 -24.18 0.30
C SER A 8 30.14 -24.12 1.79
N ILE A 9 29.69 -23.12 2.57
CA ILE A 9 30.21 -22.90 3.94
C ILE A 9 29.20 -23.29 5.04
N GLY A 10 28.05 -23.91 4.71
CA GLY A 10 27.06 -24.26 5.75
C GLY A 10 26.59 -23.05 6.56
N PHE A 11 26.76 -21.84 5.98
CA PHE A 11 26.28 -20.60 6.56
C PHE A 11 24.79 -20.55 6.22
N GLU A 12 24.00 -21.12 7.12
CA GLU A 12 22.56 -20.94 7.15
C GLU A 12 22.30 -19.46 7.36
N PHE A 13 22.29 -18.70 6.26
CA PHE A 13 21.64 -17.40 6.23
C PHE A 13 20.20 -17.71 6.62
N LYS A 14 19.87 -17.55 7.90
CA LYS A 14 18.51 -17.29 8.35
C LYS A 14 18.10 -15.94 7.77
N CYS A 15 18.03 -15.86 6.43
CA CYS A 15 17.08 -15.01 5.76
C CYS A 15 15.76 -15.49 6.33
N ARG A 16 15.30 -14.84 7.41
CA ARG A 16 13.92 -15.00 7.85
C ARG A 16 13.11 -14.93 6.57
N PRO A 17 12.27 -15.92 6.25
CA PRO A 17 11.43 -15.82 5.08
C PRO A 17 10.77 -14.46 5.23
N THR A 18 11.07 -13.55 4.32
CA THR A 18 10.37 -12.28 4.24
C THR A 18 8.98 -12.70 3.82
N GLY A 19 8.16 -13.11 4.81
CA GLY A 19 6.77 -13.42 4.63
C GLY A 19 6.12 -12.24 3.91
N PRO A 20 4.95 -12.46 3.28
CA PRO A 20 4.25 -11.40 2.57
C PRO A 20 4.27 -10.15 3.44
N SER A 21 4.83 -9.06 2.91
CA SER A 21 5.03 -7.88 3.73
C SER A 21 3.66 -7.45 4.26
N ALA A 22 3.60 -6.80 5.43
CA ALA A 22 2.33 -6.29 5.95
C ALA A 22 1.59 -5.41 4.91
N TRP A 23 2.33 -4.84 3.94
CA TRP A 23 1.78 -4.15 2.79
C TRP A 23 1.10 -5.10 1.78
N ASP A 24 1.73 -6.21 1.40
CA ASP A 24 1.16 -7.18 0.44
C ASP A 24 -0.12 -7.81 0.98
N GLN A 25 -0.16 -8.11 2.28
CA GLN A 25 -1.36 -8.66 2.90
C GLN A 25 -2.51 -7.64 2.88
N ARG A 26 -2.23 -6.36 3.15
CA ARG A 26 -3.25 -5.28 3.06
C ARG A 26 -3.66 -4.99 1.62
N PHE A 27 -2.76 -5.15 0.67
CA PHE A 27 -3.07 -5.06 -0.75
C PHE A 27 -4.03 -6.17 -1.18
N GLN A 28 -3.83 -7.39 -0.68
CA GLN A 28 -4.76 -8.50 -0.89
C GLN A 28 -6.15 -8.20 -0.29
N ASP A 29 -6.19 -7.73 0.96
CA ASP A 29 -7.45 -7.33 1.62
C ASP A 29 -8.22 -6.28 0.79
N LEU A 30 -7.49 -5.34 0.16
CA LEU A 30 -8.08 -4.32 -0.70
C LEU A 30 -8.64 -4.91 -2.01
N MET A 31 -7.95 -5.88 -2.60
CA MET A 31 -8.45 -6.58 -3.79
C MET A 31 -9.72 -7.36 -3.48
N ASP A 32 -9.78 -8.03 -2.34
CA ASP A 32 -10.98 -8.73 -1.88
C ASP A 32 -12.12 -7.75 -1.60
N PHE A 33 -11.83 -6.62 -0.95
CA PHE A 33 -12.82 -5.56 -0.73
C PHE A 33 -13.38 -5.02 -2.05
N LYS A 34 -12.51 -4.78 -3.04
CA LYS A 34 -12.92 -4.33 -4.38
C LYS A 34 -13.78 -5.38 -5.08
N LYS A 35 -13.46 -6.67 -4.94
CA LYS A 35 -14.24 -7.75 -5.54
C LYS A 35 -15.66 -7.81 -4.97
N ILE A 36 -15.82 -7.51 -3.69
CA ILE A 36 -17.10 -7.53 -2.98
C ILE A 36 -17.91 -6.25 -3.24
N ASN A 37 -17.29 -5.07 -3.15
CA ASN A 37 -17.98 -3.78 -3.20
C ASN A 37 -17.95 -3.13 -4.60
N GLY A 38 -17.15 -3.65 -5.52
CA GLY A 38 -16.91 -3.06 -6.84
C GLY A 38 -15.98 -1.84 -6.83
N HIS A 39 -15.67 -1.27 -5.66
CA HIS A 39 -14.84 -0.08 -5.52
C HIS A 39 -13.71 -0.28 -4.51
N THR A 40 -12.61 0.46 -4.67
CA THR A 40 -11.49 0.49 -3.70
C THR A 40 -11.67 1.57 -2.63
N ASN A 41 -12.87 2.15 -2.52
CA ASN A 41 -13.19 3.12 -1.49
C ASN A 41 -13.49 2.41 -0.16
N VAL A 42 -12.48 2.30 0.69
CA VAL A 42 -12.62 1.71 2.02
C VAL A 42 -12.76 2.86 3.04
N PRO A 43 -13.90 2.95 3.75
CA PRO A 43 -14.07 3.84 4.88
C PRO A 43 -12.93 3.74 5.88
N THR A 44 -12.58 4.87 6.51
CA THR A 44 -11.57 4.82 7.59
C THR A 44 -12.08 3.97 8.77
N LYS A 45 -13.40 3.89 8.90
CA LYS A 45 -14.10 3.07 9.91
C LYS A 45 -14.02 1.55 9.65
N THR A 46 -13.54 1.09 8.49
CA THR A 46 -13.32 -0.35 8.20
C THR A 46 -12.09 -0.90 8.93
N GLY A 47 -11.56 -0.16 9.92
CA GLY A 47 -10.50 -0.60 10.82
C GLY A 47 -9.12 -0.47 10.21
N GLN A 48 -8.36 -1.57 10.23
CA GLN A 48 -6.95 -1.57 9.84
C GLN A 48 -6.75 -1.27 8.35
N LEU A 49 -7.66 -1.73 7.48
CA LEU A 49 -7.59 -1.48 6.04
C LEU A 49 -7.85 -0.01 5.71
N GLY A 50 -8.85 0.61 6.35
CA GLY A 50 -9.16 2.04 6.20
C GLY A 50 -8.00 2.93 6.65
N THR A 51 -7.42 2.61 7.82
CA THR A 51 -6.23 3.31 8.33
C THR A 51 -5.03 3.14 7.38
N TRP A 52 -4.81 1.93 6.86
CA TRP A 52 -3.74 1.66 5.89
C TRP A 52 -3.92 2.46 4.60
N ILE A 53 -5.14 2.54 4.07
CA ILE A 53 -5.48 3.38 2.91
C ILE A 53 -5.20 4.86 3.19
N GLY A 54 -5.58 5.37 4.36
CA GLY A 54 -5.26 6.74 4.77
C GLY A 54 -3.76 7.00 4.77
N ASN A 55 -2.97 6.06 5.28
CA ASN A 55 -1.52 6.13 5.28
C ASN A 55 -0.92 6.09 3.87
N GLN A 56 -1.43 5.24 2.96
CA GLN A 56 -0.96 5.19 1.56
C GLN A 56 -1.22 6.53 0.85
N ARG A 57 -2.38 7.14 1.09
CA ARG A 57 -2.73 8.46 0.53
C ARG A 57 -1.82 9.56 1.05
N GLN A 58 -1.57 9.58 2.36
CA GLN A 58 -0.66 10.57 2.95
C GLN A 58 0.78 10.39 2.45
N ALA A 59 1.22 9.14 2.34
CA ALA A 59 2.52 8.80 1.75
C ALA A 59 2.61 9.28 0.29
N PHE A 60 1.54 9.11 -0.50
CA PHE A 60 1.46 9.62 -1.86
C PHE A 60 1.50 11.14 -1.93
N CYS A 61 0.75 11.84 -1.07
CA CYS A 61 0.80 13.30 -0.95
C CYS A 61 2.22 13.78 -0.71
N ARG A 62 2.91 13.20 0.28
CA ARG A 62 4.29 13.53 0.61
C ARG A 62 5.22 13.29 -0.57
N LEU A 63 5.06 12.17 -1.27
CA LEU A 63 5.82 11.86 -2.49
C LEU A 63 5.60 12.93 -3.57
N LYS A 64 4.36 13.36 -3.78
CA LYS A 64 4.00 14.42 -4.75
C LYS A 64 4.57 15.79 -4.36
N GLU A 65 4.69 16.06 -3.06
CA GLU A 65 5.36 17.25 -2.52
C GLU A 65 6.90 17.15 -2.55
N GLY A 66 7.48 16.05 -3.06
CA GLY A 66 8.93 15.82 -3.08
C GLY A 66 9.52 15.47 -1.72
N LYS A 67 8.69 15.11 -0.73
CA LYS A 67 9.13 14.69 0.62
C LYS A 67 9.39 13.20 0.68
N ALA A 68 10.18 12.79 1.68
CA ALA A 68 10.42 11.38 1.97
C ALA A 68 9.10 10.64 2.21
N SER A 69 8.93 9.52 1.50
CA SER A 69 7.72 8.71 1.55
C SER A 69 8.06 7.21 1.60
N PRO A 70 7.36 6.42 2.43
CA PRO A 70 7.49 4.96 2.44
C PRO A 70 6.78 4.28 1.26
N LEU A 71 6.06 5.05 0.43
CA LEU A 71 5.41 4.56 -0.78
C LEU A 71 6.43 4.54 -1.93
N THR A 72 6.85 3.34 -2.31
CA THR A 72 7.70 3.12 -3.49
C THR A 72 6.88 3.21 -4.78
N ASP A 73 7.54 3.50 -5.89
CA ASP A 73 6.90 3.56 -7.21
C ASP A 73 6.22 2.23 -7.60
N ASP A 74 6.81 1.10 -7.22
CA ASP A 74 6.23 -0.24 -7.44
C ASP A 74 4.90 -0.42 -6.70
N ARG A 75 4.83 -0.02 -5.42
CA ARG A 75 3.61 -0.08 -4.61
C ARG A 75 2.53 0.84 -5.14
N ARG A 76 2.93 2.03 -5.61
CA ARG A 76 2.04 2.98 -6.28
C ARG A 76 1.44 2.34 -7.55
N LYS A 77 2.26 1.79 -8.43
CA LYS A 77 1.81 1.14 -9.67
C LYS A 77 0.85 -0.02 -9.42
N LYS A 78 1.11 -0.85 -8.40
CA LYS A 78 0.20 -1.94 -8.00
C LYS A 78 -1.18 -1.41 -7.59
N LEU A 79 -1.22 -0.33 -6.80
CA LEU A 79 -2.45 0.32 -6.40
C LEU A 79 -3.16 0.99 -7.60
N GLU A 80 -2.42 1.70 -8.47
CA GLU A 80 -2.98 2.27 -9.70
C GLU A 80 -3.57 1.18 -10.62
N SER A 81 -2.92 0.02 -10.73
CA SER A 81 -3.39 -1.13 -11.53
C SER A 81 -4.74 -1.69 -11.08
N ILE A 82 -5.07 -1.57 -9.79
CA ILE A 82 -6.38 -1.98 -9.27
C ILE A 82 -7.41 -0.83 -9.33
N GLY A 83 -7.08 0.29 -9.97
CA GLY A 83 -7.95 1.47 -10.05
C GLY A 83 -8.02 2.25 -8.74
N PHE A 84 -7.01 2.11 -7.87
CA PHE A 84 -6.98 2.85 -6.61
C PHE A 84 -6.70 4.34 -6.87
N VAL A 85 -7.64 5.20 -6.48
CA VAL A 85 -7.50 6.64 -6.67
C VAL A 85 -6.69 7.25 -5.54
N PHE A 86 -5.49 7.73 -5.84
CA PHE A 86 -4.67 8.54 -4.94
C PHE A 86 -5.06 10.02 -5.01
N LEU A 87 -6.12 10.42 -4.31
CA LEU A 87 -6.36 11.85 -4.12
C LEU A 87 -5.48 12.35 -2.98
N CYS A 88 -4.91 13.53 -3.19
CA CYS A 88 -4.28 14.32 -2.16
C CYS A 88 -5.19 15.52 -1.86
N PRO A 89 -6.10 15.40 -0.88
CA PRO A 89 -6.99 16.49 -0.54
C PRO A 89 -6.18 17.66 0.06
N PRO A 90 -6.56 18.92 -0.19
CA PRO A 90 -6.02 20.04 0.57
C PRO A 90 -6.30 19.86 2.07
N ARG A 91 -5.52 20.54 2.92
CA ARG A 91 -5.53 20.37 4.38
C ARG A 91 -6.93 20.54 5.03
N ASN A 92 -7.83 21.27 4.38
CA ASN A 92 -9.21 21.55 4.84
C ASN A 92 -10.27 20.71 4.11
N ALA A 93 -9.88 19.64 3.43
CA ALA A 93 -10.81 18.81 2.69
C ALA A 93 -11.73 17.99 3.61
N PRO A 94 -12.99 17.75 3.19
CA PRO A 94 -13.86 16.78 3.84
C PRO A 94 -13.25 15.38 3.77
N SER A 95 -13.61 14.56 4.76
CA SER A 95 -13.10 13.21 4.91
C SER A 95 -13.37 12.36 3.66
N TRP A 96 -12.51 11.36 3.44
CA TRP A 96 -12.57 10.50 2.26
C TRP A 96 -13.94 9.84 2.07
N ASP A 97 -14.52 9.37 3.17
CA ASP A 97 -15.88 8.81 3.24
C ASP A 97 -16.94 9.74 2.66
N GLN A 98 -16.80 11.05 2.89
CA GLN A 98 -17.80 12.05 2.48
C GLN A 98 -17.70 12.43 0.99
N ARG A 99 -16.61 12.08 0.31
CA ARG A 99 -16.37 12.44 -1.11
C ARG A 99 -16.90 11.42 -2.12
N PHE A 100 -17.24 10.23 -1.67
CA PHE A 100 -17.59 9.09 -2.53
C PHE A 100 -18.89 8.41 -2.06
N GLN A 101 -19.71 9.13 -1.29
CA GLN A 101 -21.05 8.71 -0.84
C GLN A 101 -22.20 9.29 -1.68
N GLU A 102 -21.90 9.94 -2.81
CA GLU A 102 -22.90 10.42 -3.78
C GLU A 102 -23.21 9.37 -4.86
#